data_AF-A0A2W0B5G4-F1
#
_entry.id   AF-A0A2W0B5G4-F1
#
_cell.length_a   1.000
_cell.length_b   1.000
_cell.length_c   1.000
_cell.angle_alpha   90.00
_cell.angle_beta   90.00
_cell.angle_gamma   90.00
#
_symmetry.space_group_name_H-M   'P 1'
#
loop_
_entity.id
_entity.type
_entity.pdbx_description
1 polymer ?
#
loop_
_entity_poly.entity_id
_entity_poly.type
_entity_poly.pdbx_seq_one_letter_code
_entity_poly.pdbx_strand_id
1 'polypeptide(L)'
;MAALKTALAKGEVGITKKRDVPAFGEFWEEALSEIKADNPDNSRTIEFYETNFQKSVKFAPLAKAKLDAIDEELLARFRQHLIAKEQLAAPTINRRLGAIRRALYIALEWKLIVGVPTFPMMSEKGYGREFVLTPALKTEFLTRSPEKYRVIFEFLLET
;
A
#
# COMPACT_ATOMS: atom_id res chain seq x y z
N MET A 1 -35.56 12.99 -40.63
CA MET A 1 -34.48 12.07 -40.23
C MET A 1 -33.36 12.07 -41.28
N ALA A 2 -32.39 12.98 -41.18
CA ALA A 2 -31.21 12.99 -42.07
C ALA A 2 -30.00 13.79 -41.51
N ALA A 3 -29.89 13.95 -40.18
CA ALA A 3 -28.79 14.69 -39.55
C ALA A 3 -27.88 13.82 -38.68
N LEU A 4 -28.24 12.55 -38.44
CA LEU A 4 -27.53 11.64 -37.53
C LEU A 4 -26.51 10.72 -38.21
N LYS A 5 -26.35 10.79 -39.53
CA LYS A 5 -25.38 9.95 -40.27
C LYS A 5 -24.15 10.70 -40.81
N THR A 6 -24.09 12.02 -40.69
CA THR A 6 -22.96 12.82 -41.21
C THR A 6 -21.86 13.07 -40.18
N ALA A 7 -22.14 12.84 -38.89
CA ALA A 7 -21.16 13.04 -37.82
C ALA A 7 -20.14 11.89 -37.67
N LEU A 8 -20.34 10.75 -38.32
CA LEU A 8 -19.43 9.60 -38.23
C LEU A 8 -18.28 9.65 -39.25
N ALA A 9 -18.40 10.51 -40.27
CA ALA A 9 -17.40 10.66 -41.35
C ALA A 9 -16.41 11.83 -41.12
N LYS A 10 -16.55 12.58 -40.02
CA LYS A 10 -15.57 13.55 -39.56
C LYS A 10 -15.01 13.02 -38.25
N GLY A 11 -13.77 12.55 -38.25
CA GLY A 11 -13.08 11.96 -37.10
C GLY A 11 -12.83 12.96 -35.96
N GLU A 12 -13.87 13.59 -35.45
CA GLU A 12 -13.89 14.60 -34.40
C GLU A 12 -14.52 14.05 -33.11
N VAL A 13 -14.40 12.74 -32.87
CA VAL A 13 -14.74 12.15 -31.58
C VAL A 13 -13.44 12.06 -30.77
N GLY A 14 -13.07 13.17 -30.14
CA GLY A 14 -12.18 13.24 -28.98
C GLY A 14 -10.82 12.57 -29.15
N ILE A 15 -9.87 13.23 -29.82
CA ILE A 15 -8.45 12.98 -29.56
C ILE A 15 -8.13 13.58 -28.19
N THR A 16 -8.61 12.94 -27.12
CA THR A 16 -8.08 13.17 -25.79
C THR A 16 -6.65 12.66 -25.84
N LYS A 17 -5.65 13.55 -25.79
CA LYS A 17 -4.24 13.14 -25.62
C LYS A 17 -4.21 12.18 -24.43
N LYS A 18 -3.99 10.89 -24.70
CA LYS A 18 -3.85 9.87 -23.66
C LYS A 18 -2.70 10.36 -22.77
N ARG A 19 -2.98 10.61 -21.49
CA ARG A 19 -1.95 11.01 -20.53
C ARG A 19 -0.86 9.94 -20.57
N ASP A 20 0.40 10.35 -20.76
CA ASP A 20 1.50 9.39 -20.70
C ASP A 20 1.47 8.70 -19.34
N VAL A 21 1.60 7.38 -19.35
CA VAL A 21 1.57 6.61 -18.11
C VAL A 21 2.89 6.89 -17.41
N PRO A 22 2.94 7.40 -16.18
CA PRO A 22 4.21 7.67 -15.49
C PRO A 22 4.90 6.36 -15.07
N ALA A 23 6.19 6.43 -14.74
CA ALA A 23 6.84 5.35 -14.00
C ALA A 23 6.42 5.38 -12.52
N PHE A 24 6.48 4.23 -11.83
CA PHE A 24 6.14 4.18 -10.40
C PHE A 24 7.01 5.13 -9.55
N GLY A 25 8.29 5.26 -9.89
CA GLY A 25 9.22 6.18 -9.23
C GLY A 25 8.88 7.67 -9.40
N GLU A 26 8.08 8.01 -10.42
CA GLU A 26 7.60 9.38 -10.69
C GLU A 26 6.20 9.60 -10.09
N PHE A 27 5.40 8.54 -9.99
CA PHE A 27 4.00 8.59 -9.60
C PHE A 27 3.76 8.55 -8.09
N TRP A 28 4.64 7.92 -7.32
CA TRP A 28 4.33 7.61 -5.90
C TRP A 28 4.11 8.86 -5.03
N GLU A 29 4.69 10.02 -5.37
CA GLU A 29 4.45 11.29 -4.66
C GLU A 29 3.04 11.83 -4.91
N GLU A 30 2.53 11.66 -6.13
CA GLU A 30 1.16 12.02 -6.51
C GLU A 30 0.17 11.09 -5.78
N ALA A 31 0.45 9.79 -5.75
CA ALA A 31 -0.33 8.82 -4.99
C ALA A 31 -0.31 9.13 -3.49
N LEU A 32 0.83 9.53 -2.92
CA LEU A 32 0.93 9.92 -1.52
C LEU A 32 0.13 11.20 -1.24
N SER A 33 0.10 12.14 -2.17
CA SER A 33 -0.68 13.37 -2.05
C SER A 33 -2.19 13.09 -2.03
N GLU A 34 -2.67 12.17 -2.85
CA GLU A 34 -4.06 11.69 -2.80
C GLU A 34 -4.38 11.05 -1.46
N ILE A 35 -3.51 10.16 -0.97
CA ILE A 35 -3.69 9.51 0.33
C ILE A 35 -3.72 10.53 1.48
N LYS A 36 -2.90 11.59 1.40
CA LYS A 36 -2.91 12.70 2.37
C LYS A 36 -4.24 13.46 2.33
N ALA A 37 -4.79 13.71 1.14
CA ALA A 37 -6.08 14.36 0.98
C ALA A 37 -7.23 13.51 1.57
N ASP A 38 -7.17 12.18 1.41
CA ASP A 38 -8.14 11.24 1.99
C ASP A 38 -8.02 11.11 3.53
N ASN A 39 -6.84 11.42 4.09
CA ASN A 39 -6.50 11.14 5.50
C ASN A 39 -5.84 12.34 6.20
N PRO A 40 -6.45 13.54 6.21
CA PRO A 40 -5.80 14.78 6.63
C PRO A 40 -5.27 14.74 8.07
N ASP A 41 -5.99 14.06 8.98
CA ASP A 41 -5.66 14.00 10.40
C ASP A 41 -4.94 12.71 10.83
N ASN A 42 -4.63 11.82 9.88
CA ASN A 42 -4.02 10.51 10.18
C ASN A 42 -2.56 10.45 9.73
N SER A 43 -1.70 11.14 10.49
CA SER A 43 -0.25 11.19 10.26
C SER A 43 0.40 9.81 10.18
N ARG A 44 -0.07 8.84 10.97
CA ARG A 44 0.47 7.47 10.99
C ARG A 44 0.20 6.74 9.67
N THR A 45 -0.98 6.92 9.08
CA THR A 45 -1.30 6.34 7.77
C THR A 45 -0.44 6.97 6.69
N ILE A 46 -0.25 8.29 6.72
CA ILE A 46 0.59 9.00 5.76
C ILE A 46 2.05 8.52 5.85
N GLU A 47 2.61 8.48 7.05
CA GLU A 47 3.99 8.01 7.30
C GLU A 47 4.17 6.55 6.85
N PHE A 48 3.15 5.71 7.09
CA PHE A 48 3.15 4.33 6.61
C PHE A 48 3.30 4.26 5.09
N TYR A 49 2.48 4.97 4.32
CA TYR A 49 2.55 4.93 2.86
C TYR A 49 3.85 5.55 2.33
N GLU A 50 4.23 6.71 2.85
CA GLU A 50 5.48 7.39 2.48
C GLU A 50 6.70 6.46 2.66
N THR A 51 6.82 5.85 3.84
CA THR A 51 7.92 4.93 4.14
C THR A 51 7.92 3.73 3.19
N ASN A 52 6.76 3.13 2.94
CA ASN A 52 6.68 1.97 2.06
C ASN A 52 6.98 2.33 0.59
N PHE A 53 6.55 3.49 0.10
CA PHE A 53 6.88 3.96 -1.24
C PHE A 53 8.37 4.26 -1.39
N GLN A 54 8.96 5.02 -0.47
CA GLN A 54 10.40 5.32 -0.47
C GLN A 54 11.26 4.06 -0.44
N LYS A 55 10.85 3.01 0.26
CA LYS A 55 11.55 1.72 0.25
C LYS A 55 11.35 0.97 -1.06
N SER A 56 10.14 1.01 -1.63
CA SER A 56 9.79 0.32 -2.87
C SER A 56 10.57 0.88 -4.08
N VAL A 57 10.74 2.20 -4.16
CA VAL A 57 11.49 2.83 -5.27
C VAL A 57 13.00 2.56 -5.22
N LYS A 58 13.53 2.00 -4.14
CA LYS A 58 14.93 1.52 -4.11
C LYS A 58 15.15 0.30 -4.99
N PHE A 59 14.10 -0.47 -5.26
CA PHE A 59 14.16 -1.55 -6.23
C PHE A 59 13.98 -0.99 -7.64
N ALA A 60 15.11 -0.73 -8.31
CA ALA A 60 15.15 -0.05 -9.60
C ALA A 60 14.22 -0.62 -10.69
N PRO A 61 14.04 -1.96 -10.82
CA PRO A 61 13.10 -2.50 -11.80
C PRO A 61 11.65 -2.06 -11.57
N LEU A 62 11.22 -1.91 -10.31
CA LEU A 62 9.89 -1.38 -9.99
C LEU A 62 9.84 0.14 -10.18
N ALA A 63 10.84 0.87 -9.69
CA ALA A 63 10.87 2.32 -9.80
C ALA A 63 10.80 2.83 -11.24
N LYS A 64 11.46 2.12 -12.17
CA LYS A 64 11.52 2.47 -13.60
C LYS A 64 10.36 1.91 -14.42
N ALA A 65 9.55 1.02 -13.86
CA ALA A 65 8.43 0.45 -14.58
C ALA A 65 7.31 1.48 -14.72
N LYS A 66 6.81 1.62 -15.96
CA LYS A 66 5.55 2.31 -16.25
C LYS A 66 4.42 1.60 -15.50
N LEU A 67 3.45 2.36 -14.97
CA LEU A 67 2.40 1.78 -14.12
C LEU A 67 1.61 0.65 -14.80
N ASP A 68 1.40 0.75 -16.12
CA ASP A 68 0.71 -0.25 -16.94
C ASP A 68 1.57 -1.46 -17.30
N ALA A 69 2.89 -1.38 -17.05
CA ALA A 69 3.84 -2.48 -17.22
C ALA A 69 4.15 -3.20 -15.89
N ILE A 70 3.51 -2.82 -14.78
CA ILE A 70 3.65 -3.53 -13.51
C ILE A 70 2.73 -4.73 -13.52
N ASP A 71 3.32 -5.91 -13.68
CA ASP A 71 2.64 -7.20 -13.74
C ASP A 71 2.98 -8.09 -12.54
N GLU A 72 2.37 -9.28 -12.52
CA GLU A 72 2.60 -10.29 -11.50
C GLU A 72 4.06 -10.75 -11.42
N GLU A 73 4.77 -10.79 -12.56
CA GLU A 73 6.16 -11.22 -12.62
C GLU A 73 7.07 -10.20 -11.93
N LEU A 74 6.93 -8.91 -12.24
CA LEU A 74 7.70 -7.84 -11.62
C LEU A 74 7.46 -7.80 -10.11
N LEU A 75 6.20 -7.96 -9.67
CA LEU A 75 5.88 -8.03 -8.23
C LEU A 75 6.45 -9.28 -7.56
N ALA A 76 6.51 -10.42 -8.26
CA ALA A 76 7.15 -11.63 -7.77
C ALA A 76 8.67 -11.46 -7.60
N ARG A 77 9.33 -10.79 -8.56
CA ARG A 77 10.75 -10.43 -8.45
C ARG A 77 11.01 -9.44 -7.32
N PHE A 78 10.13 -8.44 -7.15
CA PHE A 78 10.22 -7.52 -6.01
C PHE A 78 10.09 -8.27 -4.69
N ARG A 79 9.10 -9.15 -4.53
CA ARG A 79 8.97 -10.03 -3.35
C ARG A 79 10.24 -10.85 -3.11
N GLN A 80 10.79 -11.49 -4.14
CA GLN A 80 12.04 -12.25 -4.06
C GLN A 80 13.21 -11.37 -3.58
N HIS A 81 13.32 -10.14 -4.06
CA HIS A 81 14.32 -9.18 -3.59
C HIS A 81 14.15 -8.88 -2.09
N LEU A 82 12.93 -8.63 -1.63
CA LEU A 82 12.64 -8.37 -0.23
C LEU A 82 13.00 -9.56 0.68
N ILE A 83 12.79 -10.78 0.21
CA ILE A 83 13.15 -12.01 0.94
C ILE A 83 14.66 -12.22 0.94
N ALA A 84 15.28 -12.28 -0.24
CA ALA A 84 16.66 -12.76 -0.38
C ALA A 84 17.71 -11.68 -0.08
N LYS A 85 17.40 -10.40 -0.31
CA LYS A 85 18.35 -9.29 -0.12
C LYS A 85 18.06 -8.52 1.16
N GLU A 86 16.81 -8.17 1.41
CA GLU A 86 16.43 -7.42 2.61
C GLU A 86 16.08 -8.31 3.81
N GLN A 87 15.91 -9.62 3.62
CA GLN A 87 15.62 -10.59 4.70
C GLN A 87 14.40 -10.19 5.55
N LEU A 88 13.36 -9.65 4.90
CA LEU A 88 12.17 -9.16 5.59
C LEU A 88 11.19 -10.28 5.94
N ALA A 89 10.54 -10.11 7.08
CA ALA A 89 9.42 -10.93 7.51
C ALA A 89 8.20 -10.79 6.56
N ALA A 90 7.42 -11.86 6.44
CA ALA A 90 6.24 -11.92 5.55
C ALA A 90 5.23 -10.77 5.77
N PRO A 91 4.88 -10.35 7.01
CA PRO A 91 3.96 -9.24 7.21
C PRO A 91 4.51 -7.91 6.68
N THR A 92 5.81 -7.66 6.79
CA THR A 92 6.46 -6.45 6.27
C THR A 92 6.42 -6.43 4.75
N ILE A 93 6.66 -7.58 4.11
CA ILE A 93 6.55 -7.75 2.67
C ILE A 93 5.12 -7.50 2.20
N ASN A 94 4.14 -8.11 2.87
CA ASN A 94 2.72 -7.92 2.57
C ASN A 94 2.30 -6.45 2.69
N ARG A 95 2.78 -5.74 3.71
CA ARG A 95 2.55 -4.29 3.88
C ARG A 95 3.10 -3.47 2.71
N ARG A 96 4.34 -3.74 2.27
CA ARG A 96 4.94 -3.06 1.10
C ARG A 96 4.15 -3.33 -0.18
N LEU A 97 3.79 -4.58 -0.43
CA LEU A 97 2.97 -4.96 -1.58
C LEU A 97 1.58 -4.34 -1.53
N GLY A 98 0.98 -4.26 -0.35
CA GLY A 98 -0.29 -3.58 -0.12
C GLY A 98 -0.21 -2.08 -0.43
N ALA A 99 0.88 -1.41 -0.04
CA ALA A 99 1.11 0.00 -0.38
C ALA A 99 1.21 0.21 -1.90
N ILE A 100 2.03 -0.60 -2.60
CA ILE A 100 2.13 -0.55 -4.07
C ILE A 100 0.76 -0.75 -4.70
N ARG A 101 -0.02 -1.73 -4.22
CA ARG A 101 -1.36 -1.99 -4.72
C ARG A 101 -2.28 -0.79 -4.55
N ARG A 102 -2.23 -0.08 -3.42
CA ARG A 102 -3.03 1.15 -3.22
C ARG A 102 -2.65 2.22 -4.25
N ALA A 103 -1.37 2.43 -4.53
CA ALA A 103 -0.94 3.35 -5.58
C ALA A 103 -1.47 2.94 -6.96
N LEU A 104 -1.43 1.65 -7.31
CA LEU A 104 -1.99 1.17 -8.58
C LEU A 104 -3.52 1.37 -8.66
N TYR A 105 -4.24 1.23 -7.55
CA TYR A 105 -5.67 1.56 -7.53
C TYR A 105 -5.94 3.06 -7.72
N ILE A 106 -5.13 3.94 -7.14
CA ILE A 106 -5.23 5.39 -7.39
C ILE A 106 -4.97 5.68 -8.88
N ALA A 107 -3.96 5.04 -9.48
CA ALA A 107 -3.70 5.17 -10.91
C ALA A 107 -4.86 4.65 -11.78
N LEU A 108 -5.54 3.59 -11.36
CA LEU A 108 -6.75 3.07 -12.01
C LEU A 108 -7.92 4.05 -11.89
N GLU A 109 -8.15 4.61 -10.70
CA GLU A 109 -9.17 5.64 -10.44
C GLU A 109 -8.93 6.88 -11.32
N TRP A 110 -7.66 7.27 -11.50
CA TRP A 110 -7.24 8.37 -12.38
C TRP A 110 -7.21 8.00 -13.86
N LYS A 111 -7.59 6.76 -14.22
CA LYS A 111 -7.64 6.24 -15.60
C LYS A 111 -6.27 6.27 -16.31
N LEU A 112 -5.17 6.20 -15.55
CA LEU A 112 -3.81 6.05 -16.08
C LEU A 112 -3.57 4.62 -16.57
N ILE A 113 -4.16 3.64 -15.87
CA ILE A 113 -4.08 2.22 -16.18
C ILE A 113 -5.49 1.63 -16.30
N VAL A 114 -5.58 0.42 -16.86
CA VAL A 114 -6.87 -0.27 -17.08
C VAL A 114 -7.12 -1.44 -16.14
N GLY A 115 -6.11 -1.83 -15.36
CA GLY A 115 -6.19 -2.94 -14.42
C GLY A 115 -5.05 -2.93 -13.42
N VAL A 116 -5.21 -3.73 -12.35
CA VAL A 116 -4.21 -3.91 -11.30
C VAL A 116 -3.86 -5.41 -11.24
N PRO A 117 -2.57 -5.78 -11.25
CA PRO A 117 -2.15 -7.18 -11.21
C PRO A 117 -2.59 -7.88 -9.94
N THR A 118 -2.92 -9.17 -10.08
CA THR A 118 -3.33 -10.01 -8.95
C THR A 118 -2.10 -10.61 -8.28
N PHE A 119 -1.92 -10.40 -6.98
CA PHE A 119 -0.77 -10.96 -6.28
C PHE A 119 -1.16 -11.57 -4.93
N PRO A 120 -0.96 -12.90 -4.75
CA PRO A 120 -1.28 -13.55 -3.49
C PRO A 120 -0.32 -13.05 -2.40
N MET A 121 -0.90 -12.64 -1.27
CA MET A 121 -0.12 -12.28 -0.08
C MET A 121 0.58 -13.52 0.48
N MET A 122 1.75 -13.31 1.10
CA MET A 122 2.46 -14.38 1.79
C MET A 122 1.66 -14.82 3.02
N SER A 123 1.72 -16.12 3.33
CA SER A 123 1.12 -16.60 4.57
C SER A 123 1.82 -15.97 5.77
N GLU A 124 1.03 -15.42 6.68
CA GLU A 124 1.51 -14.86 7.95
C GLU A 124 1.47 -15.90 9.08
N LYS A 125 1.28 -17.19 8.76
CA LYS A 125 1.35 -18.27 9.74
C LYS A 125 2.72 -18.26 10.43
N GLY A 126 2.72 -18.15 11.76
CA GLY A 126 3.93 -18.01 12.58
C GLY A 126 4.30 -16.57 12.94
N TYR A 127 3.65 -15.56 12.35
CA TYR A 127 3.81 -14.14 12.71
C TYR A 127 2.65 -13.61 13.56
N GLY A 128 1.88 -14.51 14.18
CA GLY A 128 0.84 -14.15 15.15
C GLY A 128 1.43 -13.58 16.43
N ARG A 129 0.58 -12.98 17.28
CA ARG A 129 1.00 -12.51 18.60
C ARG A 129 1.63 -13.68 19.38
N GLU A 130 2.92 -13.59 19.68
CA GLU A 130 3.66 -14.62 20.43
C GLU A 130 3.13 -14.78 21.86
N PHE A 131 2.57 -13.71 22.41
CA PHE A 131 1.97 -13.68 23.73
C PHE A 131 0.64 -12.95 23.71
N VAL A 132 -0.34 -13.54 24.40
CA VAL A 132 -1.63 -12.92 24.68
C VAL A 132 -1.77 -12.83 26.18
N LEU A 133 -1.87 -11.60 26.70
CA LEU A 133 -2.10 -11.38 28.13
C LEU A 133 -3.52 -11.85 28.48
N THR A 134 -3.62 -13.01 29.12
CA THR A 134 -4.90 -13.55 29.58
C THR A 134 -5.42 -12.75 30.78
N PRO A 135 -6.73 -12.82 31.11
CA PRO A 135 -7.26 -12.15 32.29
C PRO A 135 -6.54 -12.52 33.60
N ALA A 136 -6.17 -13.81 33.77
CA ALA A 136 -5.43 -14.27 34.93
C ALA A 136 -4.01 -13.66 34.99
N LEU A 137 -3.31 -13.62 33.86
CA LEU A 137 -1.98 -13.00 33.76
C LEU A 137 -2.05 -11.48 33.95
N LYS A 138 -3.14 -10.82 33.52
CA LYS A 138 -3.39 -9.40 33.80
C LYS A 138 -3.45 -9.14 35.30
N THR A 139 -4.26 -9.91 36.05
CA THR A 139 -4.38 -9.76 37.51
C THR A 139 -3.06 -9.99 38.22
N GLU A 140 -2.33 -11.04 37.83
CA GLU A 140 -1.01 -11.34 38.38
C GLU A 140 0.00 -10.22 38.08
N PHE A 141 0.03 -9.75 36.84
CA PHE A 141 0.90 -8.65 36.41
C PHE A 141 0.65 -7.37 37.23
N LEU A 142 -0.61 -6.99 37.45
CA LEU A 142 -0.97 -5.80 38.23
C LEU A 142 -0.60 -5.93 39.72
N THR A 143 -0.78 -7.12 40.28
CA THR A 143 -0.43 -7.41 41.68
C THR A 143 1.07 -7.32 41.90
N ARG A 144 1.87 -7.86 40.98
CA ARG A 144 3.34 -7.83 41.03
C ARG A 144 3.94 -6.49 40.60
N SER A 145 3.14 -5.63 39.95
CA SER A 145 3.61 -4.32 39.49
C SER A 145 3.86 -3.37 40.66
N PRO A 146 4.96 -2.57 40.62
CA PRO A 146 5.20 -1.53 41.60
C PRO A 146 4.05 -0.53 41.67
N GLU A 147 3.70 -0.10 42.88
CA GLU A 147 2.53 0.76 43.14
C GLU A 147 2.52 2.04 42.28
N LYS A 148 3.68 2.66 42.08
CA LYS A 148 3.85 3.85 41.22
C LYS A 148 3.48 3.67 39.74
N TYR A 149 3.44 2.43 39.24
CA TYR A 149 3.07 2.12 37.85
C TYR A 149 1.73 1.40 37.74
N ARG A 150 1.17 0.90 38.86
CA ARG A 150 -0.06 0.10 38.87
C ARG A 150 -1.23 0.87 38.27
N VAL A 151 -1.40 2.14 38.62
CA VAL A 151 -2.46 3.02 38.08
C VAL A 151 -2.34 3.19 36.56
N ILE A 152 -1.11 3.34 36.04
CA ILE A 152 -0.87 3.49 34.60
C ILE A 152 -1.17 2.16 33.89
N PHE A 153 -0.74 1.04 34.47
CA PHE A 153 -0.99 -0.28 33.88
C PHE A 153 -2.45 -0.69 33.94
N GLU A 154 -3.19 -0.34 34.99
CA GLU A 154 -4.64 -0.55 35.05
C GLU A 154 -5.34 0.20 33.90
N PHE A 155 -5.02 1.48 33.72
CA PHE A 155 -5.55 2.28 32.62
C PHE A 155 -5.24 1.68 31.24
N LEU A 156 -3.97 1.33 30.98
CA LEU A 156 -3.53 0.78 29.70
C LEU A 156 -4.12 -0.59 29.37
N LEU A 157 -4.57 -1.34 30.38
CA LEU A 157 -5.10 -2.70 30.21
C LEU A 157 -6.64 -2.74 30.20
N GLU A 158 -7.32 -1.59 30.32
CA GLU A 158 -8.79 -1.45 30.26
C GLU A 158 -9.29 -0.82 28.95
N THR A 159 -8.42 -0.13 28.20
CA THR A 159 -8.67 0.37 26.83
C THR A 159 -8.46 -0.68 25.75
#